data_AF-A0A075UU50-F1
#
_entry.id   AF-A0A075UU50-F1
#
_cell.length_a   1.000
_cell.length_b   1.000
_cell.length_c   1.000
_cell.angle_alpha   90.00
_cell.angle_beta   90.00
_cell.angle_gamma   90.00
#
_symmetry.space_group_name_H-M   'P 1'
#
loop_
_entity.id
_entity.type
_entity.pdbx_description
1 polymer ?
#
loop_
_entity_poly.entity_id
_entity_poly.type
_entity_poly.pdbx_seq_one_letter_code
_entity_poly.pdbx_strand_id
1 'polypeptide(L)'
;MPERRRSGLSLAFALLVAALAIAFGDDVLSLASVDGGVLVLLAYLVGYLVVTVAAFGAATSEQIQDWACRESRGTFVQRYVFGTAPGPGVSIFIAAAALAVAVVWMPGLGGESLPAGMRVGVAVALVVVAWICVLVSFAIAYHADNVVEEGKAMRFPDDGIAEWSDYIYFAVSVMTTFGTTDVDVVSREMRRTVTTHAIIAFVFNTVTVAAVVSALNSG
;
A
#
# COMPACT_ATOMS: atom_id res chain seq x y z
N MET A 1 5.78 12.82 -6.79
CA MET A 1 7.02 12.17 -7.26
C MET A 1 6.62 10.92 -8.04
N PRO A 2 7.21 10.67 -9.23
CA PRO A 2 6.79 9.55 -10.08
C PRO A 2 6.85 8.22 -9.34
N GLU A 3 5.83 7.39 -9.49
CA GLU A 3 5.72 6.10 -8.79
C GLU A 3 6.90 5.16 -9.09
N ARG A 4 7.42 5.22 -10.33
CA ARG A 4 8.66 4.52 -10.73
C ARG A 4 9.89 4.91 -9.91
N ARG A 5 10.01 6.19 -9.49
CA ARG A 5 11.13 6.64 -8.67
C ARG A 5 10.99 6.15 -7.23
N ARG A 6 9.76 6.19 -6.69
CA ARG A 6 9.48 5.70 -5.34
C ARG A 6 9.71 4.19 -5.24
N SER A 7 9.20 3.40 -6.19
CA SER A 7 9.42 1.96 -6.24
C SER A 7 10.90 1.60 -6.44
N GLY A 8 11.64 2.36 -7.25
CA GLY A 8 13.08 2.18 -7.45
C GLY A 8 13.92 2.43 -6.19
N LEU A 9 13.65 3.53 -5.48
CA LEU A 9 14.33 3.82 -4.20
C LEU A 9 14.05 2.75 -3.15
N SER A 10 12.82 2.27 -3.09
CA SER A 10 12.39 1.23 -2.16
C SER A 10 13.03 -0.11 -2.48
N LEU A 11 13.19 -0.43 -3.77
CA LEU A 11 13.91 -1.61 -4.22
C LEU A 11 15.40 -1.53 -3.85
N ALA A 12 16.04 -0.38 -4.05
CA ALA A 12 17.42 -0.18 -3.64
C ALA A 12 17.60 -0.32 -2.13
N PHE A 13 16.69 0.23 -1.33
CA PHE A 13 16.66 0.05 0.12
C PHE A 13 16.49 -1.42 0.52
N ALA A 14 15.54 -2.14 -0.08
CA ALA A 14 15.31 -3.55 0.19
C ALA A 14 16.52 -4.41 -0.15
N LEU A 15 17.17 -4.15 -1.30
CA LEU A 15 18.40 -4.84 -1.71
C LEU A 15 19.57 -4.51 -0.78
N LEU A 16 19.67 -3.28 -0.27
CA LEU A 16 20.69 -2.89 0.69
C LEU A 16 20.47 -3.56 2.05
N VAL A 17 19.23 -3.62 2.54
CA VAL A 17 18.87 -4.38 3.75
C VAL A 17 19.19 -5.87 3.57
N ALA A 18 18.87 -6.44 2.40
CA ALA A 18 19.21 -7.82 2.06
C ALA A 18 20.72 -8.05 2.06
N ALA A 19 21.48 -7.16 1.42
CA ALA A 19 22.94 -7.26 1.33
C ALA A 19 23.61 -7.11 2.71
N LEU A 20 23.12 -6.20 3.56
CA LEU A 20 23.60 -6.05 4.93
C LEU A 20 23.28 -7.28 5.78
N ALA A 21 22.07 -7.84 5.65
CA ALA A 21 21.72 -9.09 6.34
C ALA A 21 22.64 -10.25 5.92
N ILE A 22 22.97 -10.36 4.63
CA ILE A 22 23.91 -11.38 4.12
C ILE A 22 25.34 -11.11 4.60
N ALA A 23 25.78 -9.85 4.65
CA ALA A 23 27.15 -9.48 5.00
C ALA A 23 27.46 -9.58 6.51
N PHE A 24 26.45 -9.41 7.36
CA PHE A 24 26.60 -9.36 8.82
C PHE A 24 25.95 -10.53 9.57
N GLY A 25 25.30 -11.46 8.87
CA GLY A 25 24.64 -12.60 9.48
C GLY A 25 25.45 -13.89 9.32
N ASP A 26 26.11 -14.32 10.40
CA ASP A 26 26.94 -15.54 10.42
C ASP A 26 26.14 -16.83 10.11
N ASP A 27 24.79 -16.80 10.22
CA ASP A 27 23.85 -17.91 9.94
C ASP A 27 22.88 -17.62 8.76
N VAL A 28 23.02 -16.49 8.05
CA VAL A 28 22.04 -16.07 7.01
C VAL A 28 22.08 -16.93 5.74
N LEU A 29 23.16 -17.69 5.53
CA LEU A 29 23.26 -18.70 4.47
C LEU A 29 22.42 -19.97 4.76
N SER A 30 21.93 -20.14 6.00
CA SER A 30 21.05 -21.24 6.44
C SER A 30 19.57 -20.87 6.48
N LEU A 31 19.21 -19.58 6.34
CA LEU A 31 17.82 -19.17 6.14
C LEU A 31 17.41 -19.64 4.75
N ALA A 32 16.67 -20.75 4.69
CA ALA A 32 16.12 -21.29 3.45
C ALA A 32 15.50 -20.15 2.64
N SER A 33 15.75 -20.15 1.33
CA SER A 33 15.53 -19.08 0.34
C SER A 33 14.20 -18.31 0.43
N VAL A 34 13.17 -18.86 1.08
CA VAL A 34 11.86 -18.26 1.30
C VAL A 34 11.84 -17.29 2.50
N ASP A 35 12.43 -17.65 3.65
CA ASP A 35 12.39 -16.82 4.87
C ASP A 35 13.08 -15.46 4.64
N GLY A 36 14.25 -15.48 3.96
CA GLY A 36 14.93 -14.26 3.54
C GLY A 36 14.11 -13.45 2.54
N GLY A 37 13.43 -14.10 1.58
CA GLY A 37 12.56 -13.44 0.61
C GLY A 37 11.42 -12.66 1.25
N VAL A 38 10.79 -13.22 2.30
CA VAL A 38 9.71 -12.57 3.05
C VAL A 38 10.22 -11.33 3.79
N LEU A 39 11.39 -11.43 4.44
CA LEU A 39 12.00 -10.30 5.14
C LEU A 39 12.38 -9.16 4.17
N VAL A 40 12.90 -9.50 2.99
CA VAL A 40 13.21 -8.52 1.94
C VAL A 40 11.93 -7.87 1.41
N LEU A 41 10.85 -8.64 1.22
CA LEU A 41 9.55 -8.09 0.83
C LEU A 41 8.99 -7.14 1.88
N LEU A 42 9.10 -7.49 3.17
CA LEU A 42 8.70 -6.61 4.27
C LEU A 42 9.52 -5.32 4.27
N ALA A 43 10.85 -5.41 4.15
CA ALA A 43 11.74 -4.26 4.10
C ALA A 43 11.43 -3.35 2.89
N TYR A 44 11.15 -3.95 1.72
CA TYR A 44 10.71 -3.23 0.53
C TYR A 44 9.41 -2.46 0.78
N LEU A 45 8.41 -3.11 1.35
CA LEU A 45 7.12 -2.48 1.64
C LEU A 45 7.23 -1.34 2.65
N VAL A 46 8.01 -1.53 3.72
CA VAL A 46 8.27 -0.47 4.71
C VAL A 46 9.00 0.70 4.05
N GLY A 47 10.04 0.44 3.25
CA GLY A 47 10.76 1.48 2.52
C GLY A 47 9.84 2.24 1.55
N TYR A 48 8.99 1.53 0.82
CA TYR A 48 7.99 2.11 -0.09
C TYR A 48 7.00 3.01 0.63
N LEU A 49 6.50 2.55 1.78
CA LEU A 49 5.58 3.32 2.59
C LEU A 49 6.25 4.60 3.11
N VAL A 50 7.44 4.49 3.71
CA VAL A 50 8.18 5.64 4.27
C VAL A 50 8.51 6.66 3.19
N VAL A 51 9.06 6.22 2.05
CA VAL A 51 9.39 7.12 0.93
C VAL A 51 8.12 7.79 0.39
N THR A 52 7.02 7.06 0.30
CA THR A 52 5.76 7.62 -0.20
C THR A 52 5.16 8.65 0.76
N VAL A 53 5.04 8.32 2.05
CA VAL A 53 4.50 9.24 3.06
C VAL A 53 5.39 10.47 3.19
N ALA A 54 6.71 10.32 3.20
CA ALA A 54 7.64 11.45 3.25
C ALA A 54 7.53 12.34 1.99
N ALA A 55 7.44 11.73 0.80
CA ALA A 55 7.36 12.49 -0.45
C ALA A 55 6.05 13.28 -0.59
N PHE A 56 4.93 12.75 -0.12
CA PHE A 56 3.63 13.43 -0.21
C PHE A 56 3.33 14.32 1.00
N GLY A 57 3.82 13.98 2.19
CA GLY A 57 3.68 14.83 3.39
C GLY A 57 4.55 16.08 3.35
N ALA A 58 5.66 16.07 2.62
CA ALA A 58 6.51 17.25 2.41
C ALA A 58 6.18 18.02 1.12
N ALA A 59 5.29 17.50 0.27
CA ALA A 59 4.96 18.13 -0.99
C ALA A 59 3.96 19.28 -0.81
N THR A 60 4.17 20.37 -1.54
CA THR A 60 3.17 21.46 -1.61
C THR A 60 2.04 21.09 -2.56
N SER A 61 0.87 21.73 -2.40
CA SER A 61 -0.28 21.53 -3.29
C SER A 61 0.08 21.79 -4.77
N GLU A 62 0.91 22.79 -5.03
CA GLU A 62 1.44 23.08 -6.39
C GLU A 62 2.27 21.93 -6.96
N GLN A 63 3.12 21.30 -6.15
CA GLN A 63 3.93 20.16 -6.61
C GLN A 63 3.05 18.94 -6.91
N ILE A 64 2.04 18.69 -6.08
CA ILE A 64 1.09 17.60 -6.29
C ILE A 64 0.27 17.86 -7.56
N GLN A 65 -0.14 19.11 -7.80
CA GLN A 65 -0.82 19.50 -9.02
C GLN A 65 0.05 19.35 -10.26
N ASP A 66 1.31 19.80 -10.22
CA ASP A 66 2.26 19.61 -11.32
C ASP A 66 2.47 18.11 -11.62
N TRP A 67 2.59 17.27 -10.58
CA TRP A 67 2.67 15.83 -10.79
C TRP A 67 1.40 15.27 -11.40
N ALA A 68 0.23 15.57 -10.84
CA ALA A 68 -1.06 15.07 -11.31
C ALA A 68 -1.37 15.51 -12.75
N CYS A 69 -1.01 16.73 -13.15
CA CYS A 69 -1.23 17.23 -14.50
C CYS A 69 -0.21 16.69 -15.52
N ARG A 70 1.02 16.36 -15.11
CA ARG A 70 2.04 15.74 -15.98
C ARG A 70 1.77 14.27 -16.27
N GLU A 71 1.05 13.62 -15.36
CA GLU A 71 0.79 12.21 -15.37
C GLU A 71 -0.59 11.96 -15.99
N SER A 72 -0.63 11.45 -17.23
CA SER A 72 -1.92 11.18 -17.88
C SER A 72 -2.68 10.12 -17.08
N ARG A 73 -3.97 10.39 -16.79
CA ARG A 73 -4.84 9.56 -15.95
C ARG A 73 -4.91 8.08 -16.39
N GLY A 74 -4.55 7.81 -17.65
CA GLY A 74 -4.59 6.49 -18.27
C GLY A 74 -6.00 5.92 -18.35
N THR A 75 -6.11 4.68 -18.81
CA THR A 75 -7.35 3.91 -18.74
C THR A 75 -7.48 3.19 -17.40
N PHE A 76 -8.70 2.80 -17.02
CA PHE A 76 -8.96 2.00 -15.82
C PHE A 76 -8.02 0.79 -15.71
N VAL A 77 -7.84 0.07 -16.82
CA VAL A 77 -6.96 -1.11 -16.87
C VAL A 77 -5.50 -0.72 -16.65
N GLN A 78 -5.01 0.37 -17.24
CA GLN A 78 -3.63 0.83 -17.01
C GLN A 78 -3.38 1.25 -15.57
N ARG A 79 -4.39 1.84 -14.92
CA ARG A 79 -4.30 2.39 -13.56
C ARG A 79 -4.36 1.32 -12.47
N TYR A 80 -5.22 0.31 -12.64
CA TYR A 80 -5.48 -0.70 -11.60
C TYR A 80 -4.96 -2.10 -11.93
N VAL A 81 -4.81 -2.44 -13.22
CA VAL A 81 -4.44 -3.81 -13.66
C VAL A 81 -3.01 -3.88 -14.19
N PHE A 82 -2.53 -2.86 -14.91
CA PHE A 82 -1.14 -2.88 -15.39
C PHE A 82 -0.18 -2.08 -14.53
N GLY A 83 -0.68 -1.18 -13.68
CA GLY A 83 0.17 -0.26 -12.90
C GLY A 83 1.08 0.61 -13.79
N THR A 84 0.71 0.79 -15.05
CA THR A 84 1.47 1.56 -16.05
C THR A 84 1.04 3.01 -16.11
N ALA A 85 -0.14 3.32 -15.56
CA ALA A 85 -0.62 4.67 -15.37
C ALA A 85 -0.51 5.09 -13.89
N PRO A 86 -0.30 6.38 -13.64
CA PRO A 86 -0.40 7.04 -12.34
C PRO A 86 -1.62 6.58 -11.53
N GLY A 87 -1.39 5.86 -10.44
CA GLY A 87 -2.47 5.38 -9.59
C GLY A 87 -2.06 4.23 -8.68
N PRO A 88 -3.01 3.69 -7.90
CA PRO A 88 -2.67 2.74 -6.84
C PRO A 88 -2.27 1.36 -7.37
N GLY A 89 -2.26 1.11 -8.68
CA GLY A 89 -2.07 -0.21 -9.29
C GLY A 89 -0.84 -0.96 -8.79
N VAL A 90 0.35 -0.34 -8.83
CA VAL A 90 1.58 -1.00 -8.37
C VAL A 90 1.49 -1.36 -6.89
N SER A 91 0.97 -0.46 -6.06
CA SER A 91 0.75 -0.70 -4.63
C SER A 91 -0.25 -1.82 -4.37
N ILE A 92 -1.32 -1.91 -5.16
CA ILE A 92 -2.33 -2.97 -5.07
C ILE A 92 -1.70 -4.32 -5.40
N PHE A 93 -0.89 -4.41 -6.48
CA PHE A 93 -0.20 -5.66 -6.83
C PHE A 93 0.77 -6.10 -5.74
N ILE A 94 1.59 -5.19 -5.23
CA ILE A 94 2.55 -5.50 -4.17
C ILE A 94 1.80 -5.92 -2.89
N ALA A 95 0.74 -5.22 -2.51
CA ALA A 95 -0.05 -5.54 -1.33
C ALA A 95 -0.78 -6.88 -1.45
N ALA A 96 -1.35 -7.20 -2.62
CA ALA A 96 -1.97 -8.49 -2.89
C ALA A 96 -0.94 -9.64 -2.87
N ALA A 97 0.24 -9.42 -3.46
CA ALA A 97 1.34 -10.38 -3.40
C ALA A 97 1.82 -10.59 -1.95
N ALA A 98 1.96 -9.52 -1.18
CA ALA A 98 2.37 -9.59 0.21
C ALA A 98 1.36 -10.31 1.10
N LEU A 99 0.06 -10.10 0.87
CA LEU A 99 -1.02 -10.82 1.53
C LEU A 99 -0.99 -12.32 1.19
N ALA A 100 -0.81 -12.67 -0.09
CA ALA A 100 -0.69 -14.07 -0.52
C ALA A 100 0.55 -14.74 0.10
N VAL A 101 1.70 -14.05 0.08
CA VAL A 101 2.94 -14.51 0.71
C VAL A 101 2.74 -14.72 2.21
N ALA A 102 2.10 -13.77 2.92
CA ALA A 102 1.82 -13.91 4.34
C ALA A 102 0.96 -15.15 4.64
N VAL A 103 -0.11 -15.38 3.86
CA VAL A 103 -1.02 -16.51 4.06
C VAL A 103 -0.33 -17.85 3.78
N VAL A 104 0.48 -17.94 2.72
CA VAL A 104 1.16 -19.18 2.33
C VAL A 104 2.34 -19.49 3.26
N TRP A 105 3.09 -18.48 3.68
CA TRP A 105 4.31 -18.66 4.47
C TRP A 105 4.04 -18.91 5.95
N MET A 106 2.96 -18.34 6.50
CA MET A 106 2.63 -18.41 7.93
C MET A 106 2.51 -19.84 8.49
N PRO A 107 1.93 -20.85 7.78
CA PRO A 107 1.93 -22.25 8.20
C PRO A 107 3.30 -22.95 8.20
N GLY A 108 4.37 -22.27 7.77
CA GLY A 108 5.73 -22.83 7.65
C GLY A 108 6.03 -23.46 6.29
N LEU A 109 5.16 -23.29 5.29
CA LEU A 109 5.39 -23.81 3.95
C LEU A 109 6.58 -23.07 3.30
N GLY A 110 7.71 -23.77 3.16
CA GLY A 110 8.90 -23.29 2.45
C GLY A 110 9.99 -22.69 3.34
N GLY A 111 9.80 -22.57 4.66
CA GLY A 111 10.79 -22.00 5.58
C GLY A 111 10.48 -22.28 7.06
N GLU A 112 11.32 -23.11 7.69
CA GLU A 112 11.26 -23.42 9.13
C GLU A 112 12.46 -22.87 9.90
N SER A 113 13.25 -21.99 9.27
CA SER A 113 14.48 -21.48 9.89
C SER A 113 14.20 -20.41 10.95
N LEU A 114 13.04 -19.75 10.89
CA LEU A 114 12.58 -18.81 11.93
C LEU A 114 11.67 -19.50 12.97
N PRO A 115 11.80 -19.16 14.26
CA PRO A 115 10.86 -19.59 15.29
C PRO A 115 9.42 -19.23 14.94
N ALA A 116 8.47 -20.11 15.27
CA ALA A 116 7.05 -19.95 14.90
C ALA A 116 6.47 -18.57 15.28
N GLY A 117 6.74 -18.09 16.50
CA GLY A 117 6.29 -16.77 16.95
C GLY A 117 6.86 -15.60 16.13
N MET A 118 8.11 -15.70 15.68
CA MET A 118 8.74 -14.69 14.82
C MET A 118 8.10 -14.68 13.42
N ARG A 119 7.81 -15.86 12.86
CA ARG A 119 7.13 -15.97 11.56
C ARG A 119 5.73 -15.34 11.61
N VAL A 120 4.95 -15.66 12.64
CA VAL A 120 3.62 -15.05 12.84
C VAL A 120 3.74 -13.53 12.95
N GLY A 121 4.69 -13.02 13.74
CA GLY A 121 4.93 -11.59 13.88
C GLY A 121 5.28 -10.91 12.55
N VAL A 122 6.19 -11.49 11.76
CA VAL A 122 6.58 -10.99 10.44
C VAL A 122 5.40 -11.02 9.45
N ALA A 123 4.62 -12.10 9.44
CA ALA A 123 3.46 -12.22 8.56
C ALA A 123 2.38 -11.17 8.90
N VAL A 124 2.10 -10.96 10.19
CA VAL A 124 1.17 -9.91 10.65
C VAL A 124 1.70 -8.51 10.26
N ALA A 125 2.98 -8.24 10.50
CA ALA A 125 3.59 -6.97 10.09
C ALA A 125 3.50 -6.75 8.58
N LEU A 126 3.73 -7.78 7.78
CA LEU A 126 3.63 -7.74 6.33
C LEU A 126 2.22 -7.37 5.87
N VAL A 127 1.19 -7.99 6.47
CA VAL A 127 -0.21 -7.69 6.19
C VAL A 127 -0.56 -6.25 6.58
N VAL A 128 -0.15 -5.79 7.75
CA VAL A 128 -0.41 -4.42 8.22
C VAL A 128 0.27 -3.39 7.32
N VAL A 129 1.54 -3.57 6.97
CA VAL A 129 2.24 -2.62 6.10
C VAL A 129 1.63 -2.60 4.70
N ALA A 130 1.28 -3.77 4.14
CA ALA A 130 0.57 -3.87 2.87
C ALA A 130 -0.78 -3.14 2.91
N TRP A 131 -1.55 -3.28 4.00
CA TRP A 131 -2.82 -2.56 4.21
C TRP A 131 -2.62 -1.05 4.17
N ILE A 132 -1.61 -0.53 4.88
CA ILE A 132 -1.31 0.90 4.91
C ILE A 132 -0.84 1.40 3.53
N CYS A 133 -0.06 0.61 2.80
CA CYS A 133 0.33 0.96 1.43
C CYS A 133 -0.87 1.16 0.51
N VAL A 134 -1.88 0.28 0.57
CA VAL A 134 -3.10 0.44 -0.24
C VAL A 134 -3.84 1.72 0.16
N LEU A 135 -3.99 1.96 1.47
CA LEU A 135 -4.65 3.16 2.01
C LEU A 135 -3.98 4.44 1.51
N VAL A 136 -2.65 4.55 1.67
CA VAL A 136 -1.89 5.74 1.24
C VAL A 136 -1.98 5.92 -0.26
N SER A 137 -1.89 4.84 -1.04
CA SER A 137 -1.98 4.93 -2.50
C SER A 137 -3.36 5.34 -2.99
N PHE A 138 -4.43 4.95 -2.31
CA PHE A 138 -5.77 5.48 -2.60
C PHE A 138 -5.95 6.93 -2.15
N ALA A 139 -5.36 7.35 -1.04
CA ALA A 139 -5.35 8.77 -0.65
C ALA A 139 -4.67 9.64 -1.72
N ILE A 140 -3.53 9.19 -2.26
CA ILE A 140 -2.86 9.85 -3.40
C ILE A 140 -3.78 9.87 -4.63
N ALA A 141 -4.44 8.75 -4.91
CA ALA A 141 -5.34 8.62 -6.04
C ALA A 141 -6.53 9.60 -5.95
N TYR A 142 -7.11 9.75 -4.76
CA TYR A 142 -8.18 10.71 -4.51
C TYR A 142 -7.71 12.15 -4.67
N HIS A 143 -6.55 12.49 -4.10
CA HIS A 143 -5.97 13.82 -4.22
C HIS A 143 -5.70 14.18 -5.68
N ALA A 144 -5.02 13.29 -6.42
CA ALA A 144 -4.72 13.51 -7.83
C ALA A 144 -5.99 13.62 -8.69
N ASP A 145 -6.97 12.73 -8.49
CA ASP A 145 -8.24 12.77 -9.24
C ASP A 145 -9.03 14.05 -8.92
N ASN A 146 -9.04 14.51 -7.67
CA ASN A 146 -9.72 15.74 -7.29
C ASN A 146 -9.05 16.96 -7.93
N VAL A 147 -7.71 17.01 -7.95
CA VAL A 147 -6.95 18.09 -8.59
C VAL A 147 -7.17 18.14 -10.09
N VAL A 148 -7.18 16.98 -10.77
CA VAL A 148 -7.46 16.89 -12.22
C VAL A 148 -8.88 17.38 -12.55
N GLU A 149 -9.83 17.18 -11.63
CA GLU A 149 -11.19 17.69 -11.75
C GLU A 149 -11.38 19.08 -11.10
N GLU A 150 -10.30 19.86 -10.95
CA GLU A 150 -10.32 21.24 -10.44
C GLU A 150 -10.94 21.38 -9.03
N GLY A 151 -10.76 20.37 -8.18
CA GLY A 151 -11.32 20.31 -6.83
C GLY A 151 -12.82 19.98 -6.79
N LYS A 152 -13.43 19.58 -7.92
CA LYS A 152 -14.88 19.35 -8.03
C LYS A 152 -15.29 17.89 -7.84
N ALA A 153 -14.34 16.98 -7.66
CA ALA A 153 -14.62 15.55 -7.55
C ALA A 153 -15.07 15.13 -6.15
N MET A 154 -14.54 15.80 -5.12
CA MET A 154 -14.86 15.60 -3.71
C MET A 154 -15.11 16.93 -3.03
N ARG A 155 -16.10 16.98 -2.14
CA ARG A 155 -16.39 18.14 -1.30
C ARG A 155 -16.19 17.75 0.16
N PHE A 156 -15.28 18.45 0.81
CA PHE A 156 -15.01 18.34 2.24
C PHE A 156 -15.92 19.32 3.01
N PRO A 157 -16.18 19.07 4.30
CA PRO A 157 -17.12 19.89 5.10
C PRO A 157 -16.66 21.33 5.31
N ASP A 158 -15.34 21.58 5.31
CA ASP A 158 -14.78 22.93 5.42
C ASP A 158 -14.67 23.60 4.04
N ASP A 159 -14.87 24.92 3.99
CA ASP A 159 -14.76 25.76 2.78
C ASP A 159 -13.30 26.00 2.32
N GLY A 160 -12.34 25.27 2.92
CA GLY A 160 -10.91 25.38 2.64
C GLY A 160 -10.44 24.56 1.44
N ILE A 161 -9.18 24.79 1.04
CA ILE A 161 -8.50 23.89 0.10
C ILE A 161 -8.17 22.61 0.84
N ALA A 162 -8.69 21.48 0.37
CA ALA A 162 -8.44 20.18 0.98
C ALA A 162 -6.93 19.86 1.05
N GLU A 163 -6.50 19.46 2.23
CA GLU A 163 -5.12 19.10 2.53
C GLU A 163 -4.89 17.59 2.35
N TRP A 164 -3.61 17.20 2.35
CA TRP A 164 -3.21 15.80 2.26
C TRP A 164 -3.87 14.91 3.34
N SER A 165 -4.03 15.43 4.56
CA SER A 165 -4.68 14.74 5.67
C SER A 165 -6.14 14.41 5.40
N ASP A 166 -6.86 15.23 4.63
CA ASP A 166 -8.29 15.04 4.38
C ASP A 166 -8.53 13.83 3.47
N TYR A 167 -7.67 13.64 2.47
CA TYR A 167 -7.69 12.45 1.61
C TYR A 167 -7.28 11.19 2.37
N ILE A 168 -6.35 11.31 3.33
CA ILE A 168 -6.00 10.21 4.24
C ILE A 168 -7.18 9.86 5.15
N TYR A 169 -7.85 10.84 5.74
CA TYR A 169 -9.06 10.65 6.55
C TYR A 169 -10.13 9.87 5.78
N PHE A 170 -10.43 10.30 4.55
CA PHE A 170 -11.39 9.61 3.70
C PHE A 170 -10.93 8.19 3.34
N ALA A 171 -9.66 8.01 2.95
CA ALA A 171 -9.10 6.70 2.60
C ALA A 171 -9.10 5.71 3.77
N VAL A 172 -8.75 6.16 4.99
CA VAL A 172 -8.83 5.37 6.23
C VAL A 172 -10.26 4.89 6.44
N SER A 173 -11.24 5.77 6.27
CA SER A 173 -12.67 5.46 6.47
C SER A 173 -13.14 4.37 5.50
N VAL A 174 -12.76 4.47 4.22
CA VAL A 174 -13.05 3.42 3.23
C VAL A 174 -12.34 2.11 3.57
N MET A 175 -11.05 2.16 3.95
CA MET A 175 -10.25 0.97 4.23
C MET A 175 -10.72 0.22 5.49
N THR A 176 -11.12 0.96 6.52
CA THR A 176 -11.72 0.41 7.75
C THR A 176 -13.18 0.04 7.58
N THR A 177 -13.78 0.29 6.40
CA THR A 177 -15.20 0.09 6.09
C THR A 177 -16.15 0.90 6.98
N PHE A 178 -15.66 1.98 7.59
CA PHE A 178 -16.49 2.96 8.27
C PHE A 178 -17.04 3.97 7.25
N GLY A 179 -18.27 3.73 6.81
CA GLY A 179 -18.88 4.46 5.68
C GLY A 179 -19.49 5.83 5.99
N THR A 180 -19.37 6.33 7.23
CA THR A 180 -19.90 7.66 7.59
C THR A 180 -18.76 8.66 7.62
N THR A 181 -18.46 9.23 6.45
CA THR A 181 -17.63 10.42 6.32
C THR A 181 -18.52 11.63 6.09
N ASP A 182 -18.07 12.79 6.52
CA ASP A 182 -18.62 14.11 6.17
C ASP A 182 -18.19 14.59 4.77
N VAL A 183 -17.46 13.76 4.03
CA VAL A 183 -16.98 14.02 2.66
C VAL A 183 -17.97 13.52 1.61
N ASP A 184 -18.37 14.42 0.72
CA ASP A 184 -19.25 14.11 -0.42
C ASP A 184 -18.44 13.70 -1.66
N VAL A 185 -18.77 12.54 -2.23
CA VAL A 185 -18.20 12.06 -3.51
C VAL A 185 -19.07 12.52 -4.70
N VAL A 186 -18.66 13.61 -5.35
CA VAL A 186 -19.47 14.36 -6.31
C VAL A 186 -19.40 13.78 -7.73
N SER A 187 -18.19 13.48 -8.23
CA SER A 187 -18.04 13.05 -9.63
C SER A 187 -18.27 11.55 -9.84
N ARG A 188 -18.71 11.19 -11.05
CA ARG A 188 -18.95 9.77 -11.42
C ARG A 188 -17.64 8.98 -11.45
N GLU A 189 -16.56 9.62 -11.86
CA GLU A 189 -15.25 8.97 -11.94
C GLU A 189 -14.68 8.73 -10.54
N MET A 190 -14.81 9.70 -9.64
CA MET A 190 -14.43 9.52 -8.25
C MET A 190 -15.23 8.39 -7.57
N ARG A 191 -16.55 8.31 -7.81
CA ARG A 191 -17.36 7.19 -7.30
C ARG A 191 -16.85 5.81 -7.76
N ARG A 192 -16.33 5.70 -8.99
CA ARG A 192 -15.70 4.46 -9.47
C ARG A 192 -14.41 4.16 -8.70
N THR A 193 -13.54 5.15 -8.50
CA THR A 193 -12.31 5.00 -7.69
C THR A 193 -12.64 4.57 -6.26
N VAL A 194 -13.64 5.18 -5.62
CA VAL A 194 -14.11 4.81 -4.27
C VAL A 194 -14.66 3.39 -4.23
N THR A 195 -15.45 3.00 -5.23
CA THR A 195 -15.99 1.63 -5.32
C THR A 195 -14.88 0.60 -5.46
N THR A 196 -13.87 0.86 -6.31
CA THR A 196 -12.70 -0.02 -6.43
C THR A 196 -11.93 -0.13 -5.11
N HIS A 197 -11.72 0.99 -4.40
CA HIS A 197 -11.08 0.98 -3.09
C HIS A 197 -11.88 0.14 -2.08
N ALA A 198 -13.20 0.33 -2.01
CA ALA A 198 -14.06 -0.40 -1.09
C ALA A 198 -14.06 -1.92 -1.34
N ILE A 199 -14.07 -2.36 -2.61
CA ILE A 199 -13.96 -3.78 -2.96
C ILE A 199 -12.62 -4.35 -2.49
N ILE A 200 -11.52 -3.64 -2.73
CA ILE A 200 -10.19 -4.07 -2.30
C ILE A 200 -10.10 -4.13 -0.77
N ALA A 201 -10.61 -3.11 -0.08
CA ALA A 201 -10.66 -3.06 1.38
C ALA A 201 -11.44 -4.24 1.97
N PHE A 202 -12.60 -4.56 1.39
CA PHE A 202 -13.41 -5.70 1.82
C PHE A 202 -12.64 -7.02 1.70
N VAL A 203 -11.99 -7.27 0.56
CA VAL A 203 -11.18 -8.48 0.34
C VAL A 203 -10.01 -8.53 1.32
N PHE A 204 -9.30 -7.41 1.50
CA PHE A 204 -8.14 -7.34 2.38
C PHE A 204 -8.52 -7.61 3.83
N ASN A 205 -9.59 -7.00 4.33
CA ASN A 205 -10.10 -7.23 5.69
C ASN A 205 -10.54 -8.69 5.88
N THR A 206 -11.22 -9.27 4.88
CA THR A 206 -11.67 -10.68 4.93
C THR A 206 -10.50 -11.65 5.02
N VAL A 207 -9.50 -11.50 4.13
CA VAL A 207 -8.32 -12.36 4.11
C VAL A 207 -7.46 -12.17 5.35
N THR A 208 -7.33 -10.94 5.85
CA THR A 208 -6.60 -10.65 7.10
C THR A 208 -7.21 -11.38 8.28
N VAL A 209 -8.55 -11.30 8.45
CA VAL A 209 -9.24 -12.04 9.51
C VAL A 209 -9.06 -13.55 9.35
N ALA A 210 -9.20 -14.08 8.13
CA ALA A 210 -9.00 -15.50 7.86
C ALA A 210 -7.56 -15.96 8.20
N ALA A 211 -6.55 -15.16 7.84
CA ALA A 211 -5.15 -15.42 8.15
C ALA A 211 -4.90 -15.44 9.66
N VAL A 212 -5.44 -14.46 10.40
CA VAL A 212 -5.33 -14.39 11.87
C VAL A 212 -5.99 -15.60 12.54
N VAL A 213 -7.20 -15.98 12.12
CA VAL A 213 -7.88 -17.17 12.65
C VAL A 213 -7.09 -18.45 12.35
N SER A 214 -6.56 -18.58 11.13
CA SER A 214 -5.70 -19.71 10.76
C SER A 214 -4.44 -19.77 11.62
N ALA A 215 -3.82 -18.63 11.93
CA ALA A 215 -2.64 -18.55 12.78
C ALA A 215 -2.94 -19.03 14.21
N LEU A 216 -4.08 -18.63 14.78
CA LEU A 216 -4.49 -19.01 16.13
C LEU A 216 -4.80 -20.51 16.24
N ASN A 217 -5.36 -21.12 15.19
CA ASN A 217 -5.68 -22.56 15.18
C ASN A 217 -4.47 -23.46 14.89
N SER A 218 -3.33 -22.90 14.47
CA SER A 218 -2.12 -23.64 14.12
C SER A 218 -1.02 -23.61 15.19
N GLY A 219 -1.28 -22.97 16.34
CA GLY A 219 -0.47 -23.05 17.56
C GLY A 219 -1.11 -23.92 18.63
#